data_AF-A0A1C5CSU6-F1
#
_entry.id   AF-A0A1C5CSU6-F1
#
_cell.length_a   1.000
_cell.length_b   1.000
_cell.length_c   1.000
_cell.angle_alpha   90.00
_cell.angle_beta   90.00
_cell.angle_gamma   90.00
#
_symmetry.space_group_name_H-M   'P 1'
#
loop_
_entity.id
_entity.type
_entity.pdbx_description
1 polymer ?
#
loop_
_entity_poly.entity_id
_entity_poly.type
_entity_poly.pdbx_seq_one_letter_code
_entity_poly.pdbx_strand_id
1 'polypeptide(L)'
;MQHVPDRRGQTFIFRLPRGEGVRVEVADSSPVMPLAITGDPLDDGGRGLVLVNAVTDNWGIIKRWGGGGKTVWFECLTPPEKRGSRFRTARPGPRP
;
A
#
# COMPACT_ATOMS: atom_id res chain seq x y z
N MET A 1 -14.48 6.39 3.45
CA MET A 1 -13.57 7.34 2.78
C MET A 1 -14.43 8.40 2.12
N GLN A 2 -14.37 9.67 2.53
CA GLN A 2 -15.09 10.71 1.80
C GLN A 2 -14.25 11.15 0.60
N HIS A 3 -14.70 10.80 -0.60
CA HIS A 3 -14.13 11.28 -1.83
C HIS A 3 -14.37 12.80 -1.89
N VAL A 4 -13.28 13.58 -1.90
CA VAL A 4 -13.35 15.03 -2.09
C VAL A 4 -13.28 15.26 -3.60
N PRO A 5 -14.32 15.85 -4.24
CA PRO A 5 -14.26 16.21 -5.65
C PRO A 5 -13.01 17.06 -5.93
N ASP A 6 -12.36 16.86 -7.08
CA ASP A 6 -11.11 17.49 -7.53
C ASP A 6 -9.80 17.08 -6.84
N ARG A 7 -9.80 16.09 -5.92
CA ARG A 7 -8.55 15.49 -5.43
C ARG A 7 -7.87 14.65 -6.51
N ARG A 8 -6.76 15.17 -7.05
CA ARG A 8 -5.85 14.42 -7.93
C ARG A 8 -4.83 13.65 -7.09
N GLY A 9 -5.12 12.37 -6.85
CA GLY A 9 -4.13 11.42 -6.36
C GLY A 9 -3.31 10.86 -7.52
N GLN A 10 -2.01 10.65 -7.32
CA GLN A 10 -1.14 9.93 -8.25
C GLN A 10 -0.53 8.74 -7.52
N THR A 11 -0.53 7.58 -8.17
CA THR A 11 0.06 6.35 -7.63
C THR A 11 1.26 5.95 -8.48
N PHE A 12 2.39 5.72 -7.82
CA PHE A 12 3.62 5.24 -8.42
C PHE A 12 3.99 3.89 -7.80
N ILE A 13 4.42 2.96 -8.64
CA ILE A 13 4.86 1.63 -8.22
C ILE A 13 6.27 1.41 -8.76
N PHE A 14 7.20 1.15 -7.85
CA PHE A 14 8.60 0.90 -8.15
C PHE A 14 8.95 -0.53 -7.77
N ARG A 15 9.80 -1.17 -8.57
CA ARG A 15 10.49 -2.39 -8.13
C ARG A 15 11.70 -1.98 -7.30
N LEU A 16 11.86 -2.58 -6.13
CA LEU A 16 13.06 -2.39 -5.34
C LEU A 16 14.28 -3.04 -6.05
N PRO A 17 15.50 -2.53 -5.80
CA PRO A 17 16.71 -3.11 -6.36
C PRO A 17 16.79 -4.62 -6.15
N ARG A 18 17.43 -5.32 -7.09
CA ARG A 18 17.68 -6.78 -7.01
C ARG A 18 16.42 -7.65 -6.86
N GLY A 19 15.22 -7.11 -7.08
CA GLY A 19 13.96 -7.85 -6.95
C GLY A 19 13.54 -8.09 -5.50
N GLU A 20 14.06 -7.29 -4.57
CA GLU A 20 13.82 -7.42 -3.13
C GLU A 20 12.40 -7.05 -2.71
N GLY A 21 11.58 -6.52 -3.61
CA GLY A 21 10.17 -6.21 -3.36
C GLY A 21 9.64 -5.10 -4.25
N VAL A 22 8.57 -4.46 -3.78
CA VAL A 22 7.95 -3.29 -4.40
C VAL A 22 7.82 -2.15 -3.41
N ARG A 23 7.96 -0.93 -3.93
CA ARG A 23 7.64 0.31 -3.22
C ARG A 23 6.47 0.98 -3.92
N VAL A 24 5.43 1.31 -3.16
CA VAL A 24 4.26 2.02 -3.67
C VAL A 24 4.23 3.40 -3.03
N GLU A 25 4.01 4.42 -3.85
CA GLU A 25 3.86 5.81 -3.39
C GLU A 25 2.54 6.37 -3.89
N VAL A 26 1.80 7.00 -2.98
CA VAL A 26 0.53 7.68 -3.26
C VAL A 26 0.70 9.15 -2.92
N ALA A 27 0.83 9.97 -3.95
CA ALA A 27 0.90 11.42 -3.83
C ALA A 27 -0.51 12.00 -3.88
N ASP A 28 -0.87 12.78 -2.86
CA ASP A 28 -2.15 13.47 -2.75
C ASP A 28 -1.90 14.97 -2.54
N SER A 29 -2.74 15.82 -3.12
CA SER A 29 -2.61 17.28 -3.03
C SER A 29 -3.19 17.85 -1.72
N SER A 30 -3.77 17.02 -0.84
CA SER A 30 -4.25 17.53 0.45
C SER A 30 -3.09 17.78 1.42
N PRO A 31 -3.04 18.97 2.04
CA PRO A 31 -2.04 19.30 3.06
C PRO A 31 -2.31 18.57 4.40
N VAL A 32 -3.48 17.96 4.56
CA VAL A 32 -3.87 17.27 5.78
C VAL A 32 -3.05 16.00 5.93
N MET A 33 -2.38 15.87 7.07
CA MET A 33 -1.64 14.67 7.42
C MET A 33 -2.60 13.53 7.78
N PRO A 34 -2.39 12.33 7.22
CA PRO A 34 -3.22 11.20 7.51
C PRO A 34 -2.83 10.70 8.90
N LEU A 35 -3.82 10.57 9.78
CA LEU A 35 -3.65 10.00 11.09
C LEU A 35 -4.12 8.55 11.03
N ALA A 36 -3.36 7.64 11.66
CA ALA A 36 -3.83 6.29 11.91
C ALA A 36 -4.92 6.38 12.98
N ILE A 37 -6.18 6.38 12.55
CA ILE A 37 -7.33 6.41 13.46
C ILE A 37 -7.82 4.98 13.60
N THR A 38 -7.84 4.46 14.83
CA THR A 38 -8.61 3.28 15.18
C THR A 38 -10.08 3.70 15.27
N GLY A 39 -10.76 3.71 14.12
CA GLY A 39 -12.21 3.93 14.06
C GLY A 39 -12.98 2.71 14.57
N ASP A 40 -14.29 2.87 14.74
CA ASP A 40 -15.22 1.77 14.99
C ASP A 40 -15.09 0.72 13.85
N PRO A 41 -15.14 -0.59 14.13
CA PRO A 41 -15.18 -1.62 13.09
C PRO A 41 -16.23 -1.41 11.99
N LEU A 42 -17.33 -0.73 12.30
CA LEU A 42 -18.41 -0.38 11.37
C LEU A 42 -18.20 0.95 10.63
N ASP A 43 -17.10 1.65 10.89
CA ASP A 43 -16.80 2.92 10.25
C ASP A 43 -16.23 2.71 8.84
N ASP A 44 -16.82 3.41 7.87
CA ASP A 44 -16.45 3.35 6.45
C ASP A 44 -15.16 4.15 6.15
N GLY A 45 -14.62 4.87 7.15
CA GLY A 45 -13.43 5.71 7.05
C GLY A 45 -12.21 5.22 7.85
N GLY A 46 -11.09 5.95 7.75
CA GLY A 46 -9.96 5.88 8.70
C GLY A 46 -9.04 4.65 8.67
N ARG A 47 -9.49 3.50 8.16
CA ARG A 47 -8.75 2.22 8.26
C ARG A 47 -7.56 2.08 7.30
N GLY A 48 -7.44 2.94 6.29
CA GLY A 48 -6.42 2.82 5.25
C GLY A 48 -5.00 2.73 5.80
N LEU A 49 -4.63 3.61 6.74
CA LEU A 49 -3.31 3.55 7.39
C LEU A 49 -3.15 2.38 8.34
N VAL A 50 -4.22 1.95 9.01
CA VAL A 50 -4.19 0.75 9.87
C VAL A 50 -3.87 -0.49 9.04
N LEU A 51 -4.50 -0.61 7.87
CA LEU A 51 -4.23 -1.70 6.93
C LEU A 51 -2.80 -1.63 6.41
N VAL A 52 -2.32 -0.46 5.96
CA VAL A 52 -0.93 -0.28 5.54
C VAL A 52 0.04 -0.72 6.64
N ASN A 53 -0.18 -0.28 7.88
CA ASN A 53 0.67 -0.66 9.00
C ASN A 53 0.65 -2.18 9.28
N ALA A 54 -0.45 -2.87 8.99
CA ALA A 54 -0.58 -4.30 9.25
C ALA A 54 0.01 -5.19 8.15
N VAL A 55 0.07 -4.72 6.89
CA VAL A 55 0.37 -5.58 5.73
C VAL A 55 1.68 -5.25 5.02
N THR A 56 2.40 -4.22 5.47
CA THR A 56 3.62 -3.73 4.81
C THR A 56 4.83 -3.89 5.72
N ASP A 57 5.99 -4.12 5.12
CA ASP A 57 7.23 -4.31 5.88
C ASP A 57 7.76 -2.98 6.42
N ASN A 58 7.52 -1.90 5.67
CA ASN A 58 7.89 -0.55 6.03
C ASN A 58 6.95 0.45 5.37
N TRP A 59 6.70 1.59 6.00
CA TRP A 59 5.88 2.64 5.44
C TRP A 59 6.18 4.00 6.08
N GLY A 60 5.73 5.07 5.42
CA GLY A 60 5.90 6.41 5.95
C GLY A 60 5.13 7.47 5.16
N ILE A 61 5.31 8.72 5.58
CA ILE A 61 4.67 9.89 5.00
C ILE A 61 5.72 10.96 4.77
N ILE A 62 5.76 11.53 3.57
CA ILE A 62 6.66 12.63 3.19
C ILE A 62 5.82 13.84 2.80
N LYS A 63 6.13 15.01 3.37
CA LYS A 63 5.56 16.29 2.92
C LYS A 63 6.09 16.62 1.53
N ARG A 64 5.21 16.96 0.58
CA ARG A 64 5.67 17.50 -0.71
C ARG A 64 6.22 18.91 -0.48
N TRP A 65 7.30 19.24 -1.19
CA TRP A 65 7.91 20.56 -1.13
C TRP A 65 6.89 21.65 -1.44
N GLY A 66 6.91 22.76 -0.67
CA GLY A 66 5.94 23.85 -0.80
C GLY A 66 4.60 23.64 -0.09
N GLY A 67 4.42 22.57 0.70
CA GLY A 67 3.26 22.39 1.58
C GLY A 67 1.94 22.00 0.89
N GLY A 68 1.92 21.91 -0.44
CA GLY A 68 0.73 21.62 -1.25
C GLY A 68 0.34 20.13 -1.35
N GLY A 69 0.77 19.30 -0.41
CA GLY A 69 0.40 17.88 -0.42
C GLY A 69 1.34 16.98 0.37
N LYS A 70 1.07 15.68 0.23
CA LYS A 70 1.82 14.61 0.90
C LYS A 70 2.01 13.43 -0.05
N THR A 71 3.00 12.63 0.25
CA THR A 71 3.19 11.30 -0.33
C THR A 71 3.17 10.29 0.80
N VAL A 72 2.20 9.38 0.80
CA VAL A 72 2.24 8.19 1.65
C VAL A 72 2.94 7.11 0.85
N TRP A 73 3.86 6.38 1.47
CA TRP A 73 4.57 5.30 0.81
C TRP A 73 4.61 4.06 1.69
N PHE A 74 4.71 2.90 1.05
CA PHE A 74 4.95 1.63 1.73
C PHE A 74 5.78 0.68 0.88
N GLU A 75 6.41 -0.30 1.53
CA GLU A 75 7.23 -1.34 0.92
C GLU A 75 6.68 -2.71 1.29
N CYS A 76 6.62 -3.59 0.30
CA CYS A 76 6.35 -5.01 0.46
C CYS A 76 7.54 -5.78 -0.09
N LEU A 77 8.30 -6.40 0.80
CA LEU A 77 9.49 -7.17 0.48
C LEU A 77 9.08 -8.53 -0.09
N THR A 78 9.85 -8.99 -1.08
CA THR A 78 9.75 -10.37 -1.54
C THR A 78 10.16 -11.26 -0.37
N PRO A 79 9.32 -12.23 0.04
CA PRO A 79 9.73 -13.18 1.06
C PRO A 79 11.03 -13.85 0.63
N PRO A 80 11.98 -14.09 1.54
CA PRO A 80 13.20 -14.82 1.20
C PRO A 80 12.79 -16.12 0.52
N GLU A 81 13.44 -16.46 -0.59
CA GLU A 81 13.12 -17.70 -1.31
C GLU A 81 13.16 -18.86 -0.33
N LYS A 82 11.98 -19.40 -0.01
CA LYS A 82 11.91 -20.70 0.65
C LYS A 82 12.48 -21.67 -0.36
N ARG A 83 13.73 -22.09 -0.17
CA ARG A 83 14.35 -23.17 -0.92
C ARG A 83 13.42 -24.38 -0.82
N GLY A 84 12.61 -24.60 -1.86
CA GLY A 84 11.61 -25.66 -1.92
C GLY A 84 10.25 -25.37 -1.27
N SER A 85 9.48 -24.40 -1.77
CA SER A 85 8.02 -24.53 -1.75
C SER A 85 7.48 -24.34 -3.17
N ARG A 86 7.54 -25.42 -3.96
CA ARG A 86 6.74 -25.53 -5.18
C ARG A 86 5.28 -25.37 -4.74
N PHE A 87 4.68 -24.22 -5.01
CA PHE A 87 3.24 -24.20 -5.24
C PHE A 87 3.00 -25.19 -6.38
N ARG A 88 2.59 -26.42 -6.03
CA ARG A 88 2.08 -27.38 -7.00
C ARG A 88 0.81 -26.74 -7.53
N THR A 89 0.87 -26.15 -8.72
CA THR A 89 -0.33 -25.93 -9.52
C THR A 89 -1.01 -27.30 -9.64
N ALA A 90 -2.15 -27.45 -8.96
CA ALA A 90 -3.02 -28.59 -9.18
C ALA A 90 -3.44 -28.52 -10.65
N ARG A 91 -2.98 -29.49 -11.44
CA ARG A 91 -3.43 -29.68 -12.81
C ARG A 91 -4.94 -29.96 -12.72
N PRO A 92 -5.83 -29.17 -13.36
CA PRO A 92 -7.25 -29.47 -13.32
C PRO A 92 -7.46 -30.85 -13.96
N GLY A 93 -8.09 -31.75 -13.20
CA GLY A 93 -8.45 -33.07 -13.68
C GLY A 93 -9.45 -32.99 -14.85
N PRO A 94 -9.50 -34.00 -15.74
CA PRO A 94 -10.42 -33.99 -16.86
C PRO A 94 -11.86 -33.99 -16.34
N ARG A 95 -12.68 -33.06 -16.86
CA ARG A 95 -14.14 -33.03 -16.62
C ARG A 95 -14.81 -34.17 -17.39
N PRO A 96 -15.91 -34.76 -16.84
CA PRO A 96 -16.62 -35.89 -17.43
C PRO A 96 -17.25 -35.55 -18.78
#